data_AF-A0A9R0IWJ1-F1
#
_entry.id   AF-A0A9R0IWJ1-F1
#
_cell.length_a   1.000
_cell.length_b   1.000
_cell.length_c   1.000
_cell.angle_alpha   90.00
_cell.angle_beta   90.00
_cell.angle_gamma   90.00
#
_symmetry.space_group_name_H-M   'P 1'
#
loop_
_entity.id
_entity.type
_entity.pdbx_description
1 polymer ?
#
loop_
_entity_poly.entity_id
_entity_poly.type
_entity_poly.pdbx_seq_one_letter_code
_entity_poly.pdbx_strand_id
1 'polypeptide(L)'
;MSIRKKLEPLETYVPAVILTQLQIKDIEDSLEVDQPQYDIYRSVLRSGPAASFRSNIRAVAEYASDGGQGKAAFDDVERCLRAVDELDSLLLRASRNNKGASVKLMKEKITTAVNALNSLLKTVPTDVLDKANAIADSYRNPESNDVPQELDQDLKELQSIL
;
A
#
# COMPACT_ATOMS: atom_id res chain seq x y z
N MET A 1 16.58 -22.63 -18.13
CA MET A 1 16.94 -22.28 -16.73
C MET A 1 16.82 -20.77 -16.60
N SER A 2 15.74 -20.26 -16.02
CA SER A 2 15.53 -18.81 -15.87
C SER A 2 16.36 -18.34 -14.68
N ILE A 3 17.28 -17.39 -14.90
CA ILE A 3 18.08 -16.78 -13.83
C ILE A 3 17.11 -15.93 -13.01
N ARG A 4 16.75 -16.37 -11.80
CA ARG A 4 16.00 -15.52 -10.86
C ARG A 4 16.90 -14.36 -10.48
N LYS A 5 16.44 -13.13 -10.74
CA LYS A 5 17.11 -11.93 -10.24
C LYS A 5 17.09 -11.99 -8.71
N LYS A 6 18.22 -11.69 -8.08
CA LYS A 6 18.29 -11.60 -6.61
C LYS A 6 17.37 -10.48 -6.14
N LEU A 7 16.54 -10.77 -5.13
CA LEU A 7 15.71 -9.76 -4.46
C LEU A 7 16.58 -8.79 -3.66
N GLU A 8 16.11 -7.54 -3.56
CA GLU A 8 16.62 -6.57 -2.60
C GLU A 8 16.20 -6.98 -1.18
N PRO A 9 16.87 -6.48 -0.11
CA PRO A 9 16.47 -6.76 1.26
C PRO A 9 14.98 -6.50 1.52
N LEU A 10 14.35 -7.31 2.37
CA LEU A 10 12.92 -7.26 2.66
C LEU A 10 12.44 -5.87 3.09
N GLU A 11 13.28 -5.14 3.81
CA GLU A 11 13.11 -3.74 4.25
C GLU A 11 12.81 -2.78 3.11
N THR A 12 13.23 -3.10 1.88
CA THR A 12 12.97 -2.29 0.68
C THR A 12 11.51 -2.33 0.26
N TYR A 13 10.84 -3.45 0.52
CA TYR A 13 9.49 -3.69 0.00
C TYR A 13 8.40 -3.40 1.03
N VAL A 14 8.63 -3.77 2.30
CA VAL A 14 7.60 -3.75 3.35
C VAL A 14 7.02 -2.34 3.59
N PRO A 15 7.79 -1.25 3.65
CA PRO A 15 7.22 0.10 3.85
C PRO A 15 6.21 0.48 2.76
N ALA A 16 6.52 0.20 1.49
CA ALA A 16 5.62 0.50 0.39
C ALA A 16 4.34 -0.36 0.43
N VAL A 17 4.43 -1.60 0.92
CA VAL A 17 3.26 -2.46 1.14
C VAL A 17 2.36 -1.89 2.24
N ILE A 18 2.93 -1.46 3.37
CA ILE A 18 2.18 -0.84 4.47
C ILE A 18 1.53 0.46 3.99
N LEU A 19 2.28 1.34 3.31
CA LEU A 19 1.75 2.59 2.77
C LEU A 19 0.59 2.33 1.79
N THR A 20 0.70 1.33 0.92
CA THR A 20 -0.40 0.98 0.01
C THR A 20 -1.62 0.44 0.78
N GLN A 21 -1.41 -0.39 1.82
CA GLN A 21 -2.51 -0.86 2.68
C GLN A 21 -3.25 0.32 3.33
N LEU A 22 -2.49 1.27 3.85
CA LEU A 22 -2.98 2.49 4.47
C LEU A 22 -3.77 3.35 3.47
N GLN A 23 -3.26 3.55 2.26
CA GLN A 23 -3.99 4.24 1.18
C GLN A 23 -5.31 3.55 0.80
N ILE A 24 -5.34 2.21 0.79
CA ILE A 24 -6.57 1.45 0.53
C ILE A 24 -7.60 1.66 1.66
N LYS A 25 -7.14 1.77 2.92
CA LYS A 25 -8.02 2.08 4.07
C LYS A 25 -8.58 3.50 3.98
N ASP A 26 -7.79 4.50 3.57
CA ASP A 26 -8.30 5.89 3.43
C ASP A 26 -9.42 6.00 2.41
N ILE A 27 -9.42 5.15 1.38
CA ILE A 27 -10.54 5.08 0.42
C ILE A 27 -11.81 4.69 1.15
N GLU A 28 -11.77 3.73 2.09
CA GLU A 28 -12.94 3.29 2.84
C GLU A 28 -13.62 4.41 3.61
N ASP A 29 -12.82 5.24 4.31
CA ASP A 29 -13.30 6.40 5.04
C ASP A 29 -13.90 7.45 4.09
N SER A 30 -13.32 7.57 2.89
CA SER A 30 -13.74 8.53 1.86
C SER A 30 -14.98 8.07 1.07
N LEU A 31 -15.48 6.84 1.26
CA LEU A 31 -16.66 6.33 0.56
C LEU A 31 -17.99 6.76 1.17
N GLU A 32 -18.01 7.24 2.42
CA GLU A 32 -19.24 7.59 3.15
C GLU A 32 -19.65 9.07 3.05
N VAL A 33 -18.98 9.84 2.20
CA VAL A 33 -19.28 11.27 1.98
C VAL A 33 -20.41 11.46 0.95
N ASP A 34 -21.10 12.61 0.99
CA ASP A 34 -22.23 12.91 0.09
C ASP A 34 -21.85 12.88 -1.40
N GLN A 35 -20.63 13.27 -1.75
CA GLN A 35 -20.13 13.30 -3.12
C GLN A 35 -18.76 12.60 -3.24
N PRO A 36 -18.73 11.26 -3.29
CA PRO A 36 -17.48 10.51 -3.36
C PRO A 36 -16.73 10.78 -4.67
N GLN A 37 -15.42 11.02 -4.56
CA GLN A 37 -14.54 11.30 -5.70
C GLN A 37 -13.95 10.00 -6.26
N TYR A 38 -14.80 9.16 -6.87
CA TYR A 38 -14.43 7.80 -7.26
C TYR A 38 -13.24 7.71 -8.23
N ASP A 39 -13.06 8.68 -9.11
CA ASP A 39 -11.93 8.79 -10.04
C ASP A 39 -10.61 9.08 -9.31
N ILE A 40 -10.64 9.92 -8.27
CA ILE A 40 -9.49 10.18 -7.39
C ILE A 40 -9.11 8.90 -6.64
N TYR A 41 -10.07 8.20 -6.04
CA TYR A 41 -9.82 6.94 -5.33
C TYR A 41 -9.21 5.90 -6.27
N ARG A 42 -9.65 5.89 -7.52
CA ARG A 42 -9.12 5.02 -8.57
C ARG A 42 -7.68 5.38 -8.97
N SER A 43 -7.32 6.67 -8.93
CA SER A 43 -5.96 7.16 -9.16
C SER A 43 -5.02 6.74 -8.02
N VAL A 44 -5.51 6.77 -6.77
CA VAL A 44 -4.75 6.30 -5.59
C VAL A 44 -4.31 4.84 -5.74
N LEU A 45 -5.17 3.97 -6.29
CA LEU A 45 -4.82 2.55 -6.54
C LEU A 45 -3.76 2.33 -7.64
N ARG A 46 -3.28 3.38 -8.33
CA ARG A 46 -2.33 3.29 -9.45
C ARG A 46 -1.07 4.11 -9.31
N SER A 47 -1.01 4.98 -8.32
CA SER A 47 0.03 6.00 -8.20
C SER A 47 0.69 5.94 -6.81
N GLY A 48 1.82 6.64 -6.66
CA GLY A 48 2.59 6.63 -5.42
C GLY A 48 3.02 5.21 -5.01
N PRO A 49 2.88 4.82 -3.73
CA PRO A 49 3.19 3.47 -3.25
C PRO A 49 2.50 2.35 -4.05
N ALA A 50 1.26 2.57 -4.49
CA ALA A 50 0.48 1.59 -5.23
C ALA A 50 1.07 1.25 -6.61
N ALA A 51 1.86 2.14 -7.22
CA ALA A 51 2.44 1.92 -8.55
C ALA A 51 3.37 0.71 -8.63
N SER A 52 4.03 0.36 -7.51
CA SER A 52 4.94 -0.77 -7.39
C SER A 52 4.36 -1.93 -6.56
N PHE A 53 3.09 -1.83 -6.20
CA PHE A 53 2.46 -2.70 -5.22
C PHE A 53 2.54 -4.18 -5.58
N ARG A 54 2.19 -4.54 -6.82
CA ARG A 54 2.19 -5.93 -7.29
C ARG A 54 3.58 -6.57 -7.19
N SER A 55 4.65 -5.84 -7.52
CA SER A 55 6.01 -6.36 -7.38
C SER A 55 6.41 -6.47 -5.92
N ASN A 56 6.06 -5.50 -5.08
CA ASN A 56 6.46 -5.47 -3.68
C ASN A 56 5.81 -6.61 -2.88
N ILE A 57 4.50 -6.83 -3.00
CA ILE A 57 3.83 -7.92 -2.27
C ILE A 57 4.28 -9.31 -2.74
N ARG A 58 4.67 -9.45 -4.02
CA ARG A 58 5.25 -10.68 -4.53
C ARG A 58 6.63 -10.94 -3.95
N ALA A 59 7.47 -9.91 -3.83
CA ALA A 59 8.77 -10.03 -3.18
C ALA A 59 8.61 -10.44 -1.71
N VAL A 60 7.65 -9.86 -0.97
CA VAL A 60 7.34 -10.28 0.41
C VAL A 60 6.91 -11.76 0.47
N ALA A 61 6.07 -12.20 -0.46
CA ALA A 61 5.66 -13.61 -0.53
C ALA A 61 6.82 -14.57 -0.92
N GLU A 62 7.77 -14.11 -1.75
CA GLU A 62 9.00 -14.85 -2.05
C GLU A 62 9.87 -15.02 -0.80
N TYR A 63 10.03 -13.98 0.02
CA TYR A 63 10.71 -14.08 1.32
C TYR A 63 10.00 -15.04 2.28
N ALA A 64 8.66 -14.99 2.34
CA ALA A 64 7.88 -15.94 3.14
C ALA A 64 8.04 -17.39 2.63
N SER A 65 8.23 -17.56 1.32
CA SER A 65 8.51 -18.87 0.72
C SER A 65 9.83 -19.46 1.18
N ASP A 66 10.87 -18.65 1.31
CA ASP A 66 12.18 -19.10 1.84
C ASP A 66 12.07 -19.55 3.30
N GLY A 67 11.10 -19.01 4.06
CA GLY A 67 10.75 -19.42 5.43
C GLY A 67 9.72 -20.56 5.54
N GLY A 68 9.31 -21.19 4.41
CA GLY A 68 8.36 -22.31 4.40
C GLY A 68 6.88 -21.92 4.41
N GLN A 69 6.55 -20.62 4.31
CA GLN A 69 5.18 -20.09 4.30
C GLN A 69 4.67 -19.72 2.90
N GLY A 70 5.41 -20.11 1.85
CA GLY A 70 5.21 -19.61 0.49
C GLY A 70 3.81 -19.81 -0.08
N LYS A 71 3.22 -21.00 0.07
CA LYS A 71 1.88 -21.26 -0.47
C LYS A 71 0.84 -20.28 0.09
N ALA A 72 0.78 -20.16 1.43
CA ALA A 72 -0.17 -19.26 2.08
C ALA A 72 0.09 -17.80 1.69
N ALA A 73 1.36 -17.39 1.63
CA ALA A 73 1.73 -16.03 1.25
C ALA A 73 1.34 -15.69 -0.20
N PHE A 74 1.54 -16.61 -1.15
CA PHE A 74 1.11 -16.41 -2.54
C PHE A 74 -0.41 -16.46 -2.71
N ASP A 75 -1.13 -17.28 -1.93
CA ASP A 75 -2.59 -17.29 -1.89
C ASP A 75 -3.14 -15.94 -1.39
N ASP A 76 -2.50 -15.35 -0.38
CA ASP A 76 -2.82 -14.01 0.10
C ASP A 76 -2.53 -12.92 -0.95
N VAL A 77 -1.40 -13.01 -1.66
CA VAL A 77 -1.09 -12.11 -2.78
C VAL A 77 -2.17 -12.19 -3.87
N GLU A 78 -2.58 -13.39 -4.28
CA GLU A 78 -3.62 -13.55 -5.30
C GLU A 78 -4.96 -12.96 -4.83
N ARG A 79 -5.37 -13.27 -3.59
CA ARG A 79 -6.61 -12.73 -3.01
C ARG A 79 -6.59 -11.21 -2.94
N CYS A 80 -5.46 -10.63 -2.52
CA CYS A 80 -5.29 -9.19 -2.46
C CYS A 80 -5.40 -8.54 -3.84
N LEU A 81 -4.64 -9.01 -4.83
CA LEU A 81 -4.63 -8.45 -6.17
C LEU A 81 -6.01 -8.53 -6.83
N ARG A 82 -6.69 -9.67 -6.69
CA ARG A 82 -8.05 -9.85 -7.21
C ARG A 82 -9.02 -8.86 -6.58
N ALA A 83 -8.96 -8.66 -5.26
CA ALA A 83 -9.81 -7.71 -4.56
C ALA A 83 -9.55 -6.25 -5.00
N VAL A 84 -8.28 -5.87 -5.21
CA VAL A 84 -7.90 -4.54 -5.70
C VAL A 84 -8.37 -4.32 -7.14
N ASP A 85 -8.24 -5.30 -8.02
CA ASP A 85 -8.74 -5.23 -9.41
C ASP A 85 -10.28 -5.12 -9.47
N GLU A 86 -10.98 -5.84 -8.59
CA GLU A 86 -12.44 -5.75 -8.45
C GLU A 86 -12.88 -4.40 -7.87
N LEU A 87 -12.16 -3.88 -6.86
CA LEU A 87 -12.38 -2.54 -6.31
C LEU A 87 -12.19 -1.48 -7.40
N ASP A 88 -11.11 -1.55 -8.18
CA ASP A 88 -10.86 -0.64 -9.29
C ASP A 88 -12.02 -0.62 -10.30
N SER A 89 -12.52 -1.81 -10.64
CA SER A 89 -13.63 -1.97 -11.56
C SER A 89 -14.92 -1.36 -11.01
N LEU A 90 -15.16 -1.49 -9.69
CA LEU A 90 -16.29 -0.86 -9.01
C LEU A 90 -16.17 0.66 -9.01
N LEU A 91 -15.00 1.20 -8.67
CA LEU A 91 -14.72 2.65 -8.68
C LEU A 91 -14.92 3.24 -10.08
N LEU A 92 -14.43 2.57 -11.13
CA LEU A 92 -14.64 2.99 -12.52
C LEU A 92 -16.12 2.99 -12.93
N ARG A 93 -16.88 1.99 -12.49
CA ARG A 93 -18.33 1.93 -12.78
C ARG A 93 -19.06 3.06 -12.05
N ALA A 94 -18.72 3.29 -10.79
CA ALA A 94 -19.32 4.36 -9.99
C ALA A 94 -19.00 5.74 -10.55
N SER A 95 -17.75 6.00 -10.98
CA SER A 95 -17.36 7.28 -11.59
C SER A 95 -18.10 7.56 -12.91
N ARG A 96 -18.68 6.52 -13.54
CA ARG A 96 -19.48 6.61 -14.77
C ARG A 96 -20.98 6.57 -14.52
N ASN A 97 -21.43 6.61 -13.26
CA ASN A 97 -22.84 6.47 -12.86
C ASN A 97 -23.50 5.16 -13.36
N ASN A 98 -22.72 4.10 -13.54
CA ASN A 98 -23.23 2.81 -14.00
C ASN A 98 -23.90 2.05 -12.84
N LYS A 99 -25.09 1.47 -13.12
CA LYS A 99 -25.79 0.60 -12.17
C LYS A 99 -24.94 -0.65 -11.86
N GLY A 100 -24.89 -1.06 -10.59
CA GLY A 100 -24.16 -2.26 -10.15
C GLY A 100 -22.83 -1.99 -9.43
N ALA A 101 -22.44 -0.72 -9.24
CA ALA A 101 -21.48 -0.34 -8.22
C ALA A 101 -22.22 0.10 -6.95
N SER A 102 -21.78 -0.38 -5.78
CA SER A 102 -22.29 0.09 -4.50
C SER A 102 -21.14 0.26 -3.52
N VAL A 103 -21.27 1.25 -2.62
CA VAL A 103 -20.30 1.49 -1.54
C VAL A 103 -20.09 0.22 -0.71
N LYS A 104 -21.16 -0.53 -0.43
CA LYS A 104 -21.08 -1.83 0.26
C LYS A 104 -20.10 -2.79 -0.42
N LEU A 105 -20.25 -3.01 -1.74
CA LEU A 105 -19.35 -3.90 -2.48
C LEU A 105 -17.90 -3.39 -2.46
N MET A 106 -17.70 -2.08 -2.56
CA MET A 106 -16.35 -1.49 -2.48
C MET A 106 -15.71 -1.77 -1.12
N LYS A 107 -16.43 -1.56 -0.02
CA LYS A 107 -15.96 -1.86 1.35
C LYS A 107 -15.65 -3.34 1.54
N GLU A 108 -16.45 -4.24 0.98
CA GLU A 108 -16.16 -5.69 1.00
C GLU A 108 -14.82 -6.01 0.29
N LYS A 109 -14.52 -5.35 -0.83
CA LYS A 109 -13.24 -5.53 -1.53
C LYS A 109 -12.07 -4.90 -0.79
N ILE A 110 -12.25 -3.73 -0.19
CA ILE A 110 -11.25 -3.11 0.69
C ILE A 110 -10.92 -4.04 1.86
N THR A 111 -11.94 -4.52 2.59
CA THR A 111 -11.78 -5.48 3.69
C THR A 111 -11.02 -6.73 3.24
N THR A 112 -11.38 -7.29 2.07
CA THR A 112 -10.70 -8.47 1.52
C THR A 112 -9.23 -8.20 1.24
N ALA A 113 -8.91 -7.08 0.58
CA ALA A 113 -7.54 -6.69 0.26
C ALA A 113 -6.71 -6.43 1.51
N VAL A 114 -7.24 -5.67 2.47
CA VAL A 114 -6.58 -5.34 3.74
C VAL A 114 -6.32 -6.60 4.57
N ASN A 115 -7.29 -7.51 4.67
CA ASN A 115 -7.11 -8.77 5.41
C ASN A 115 -6.05 -9.67 4.78
N ALA A 116 -6.02 -9.76 3.45
CA ALA A 116 -4.98 -10.50 2.74
C ALA A 116 -3.59 -9.88 2.98
N LEU A 117 -3.47 -8.54 2.98
CA LEU A 117 -2.22 -7.86 3.30
C LEU A 117 -1.80 -8.06 4.77
N ASN A 118 -2.74 -8.03 5.72
CA ASN A 118 -2.45 -8.31 7.12
C ASN A 118 -1.91 -9.74 7.29
N SER A 119 -2.49 -10.73 6.62
CA SER A 119 -2.00 -12.11 6.65
C SER A 119 -0.61 -12.24 6.03
N LEU A 120 -0.35 -11.57 4.90
CA LEU A 120 0.97 -11.53 4.29
C LEU A 120 2.01 -10.87 5.20
N LEU A 121 1.70 -9.73 5.81
CA LEU A 121 2.61 -8.99 6.69
C LEU A 121 2.96 -9.75 7.97
N LYS A 122 2.12 -10.69 8.43
CA LYS A 122 2.46 -11.60 9.54
C LYS A 122 3.62 -12.56 9.23
N THR A 123 3.99 -12.72 7.96
CA THR A 123 5.16 -13.52 7.55
C THR A 123 6.48 -12.73 7.65
N VAL A 124 6.40 -11.41 7.80
CA VAL A 124 7.56 -10.52 7.94
C VAL A 124 8.12 -10.62 9.36
N PRO A 125 9.44 -10.74 9.54
CA PRO A 125 10.07 -10.66 10.86
C PRO A 125 9.68 -9.38 11.61
N THR A 126 9.42 -9.50 12.91
CA THR A 126 8.89 -8.39 13.72
C THR A 126 9.77 -7.14 13.69
N ASP A 127 11.09 -7.29 13.73
CA ASP A 127 12.04 -6.18 13.70
C ASP A 127 12.01 -5.41 12.36
N VAL A 128 11.78 -6.11 11.25
CA VAL A 128 11.58 -5.50 9.93
C VAL A 128 10.23 -4.81 9.85
N LEU A 129 9.18 -5.45 10.38
CA LEU A 129 7.83 -4.90 10.40
C LEU A 129 7.75 -3.61 11.22
N ASP A 130 8.36 -3.58 12.41
CA ASP A 130 8.38 -2.42 13.30
C ASP A 130 9.10 -1.22 12.64
N LYS A 131 10.27 -1.45 12.03
CA LYS A 131 10.98 -0.42 11.27
C LYS A 131 10.15 0.08 10.09
N ALA A 132 9.51 -0.83 9.37
CA ALA A 132 8.71 -0.46 8.21
C ALA A 132 7.44 0.33 8.58
N ASN A 133 6.81 0.03 9.73
CA ASN A 133 5.74 0.84 10.30
C ASN A 133 6.24 2.24 10.64
N ALA A 134 7.37 2.38 11.33
CA ALA A 134 7.94 3.69 11.65
C ALA A 134 8.25 4.54 10.40
N ILE A 135 8.74 3.90 9.32
CA ILE A 135 8.93 4.56 8.02
C ILE A 135 7.58 4.96 7.41
N ALA A 136 6.59 4.08 7.39
CA ALA A 136 5.27 4.39 6.83
C ALA A 136 4.57 5.54 7.59
N ASP A 137 4.71 5.56 8.92
CA ASP A 137 4.18 6.61 9.80
C ASP A 137 4.85 7.96 9.54
N SER A 138 6.17 8.00 9.36
CA SER A 138 6.88 9.24 9.04
C SER A 138 6.50 9.83 7.68
N TYR A 139 6.20 8.97 6.69
CA TYR A 139 5.67 9.40 5.39
C TYR A 139 4.26 10.00 5.50
N ARG A 140 3.42 9.50 6.40
CA ARG A 140 2.05 10.01 6.60
C ARG A 140 2.00 11.28 7.44
N ASN A 141 2.85 11.37 8.46
CA ASN A 141 2.89 12.46 9.41
C ASN A 141 4.27 13.12 9.35
N PRO A 142 4.58 13.87 8.28
CA PRO A 142 5.88 14.53 8.16
C PRO A 142 6.12 15.56 9.28
N GLU A 143 5.05 16.15 9.84
CA GLU A 143 5.13 17.16 10.91
C GLU A 143 5.31 16.61 12.33
N SER A 144 5.16 15.30 12.55
CA SER A 144 5.44 14.69 13.87
C SER A 144 6.92 14.32 14.06
N ASN A 145 7.74 14.49 13.03
CA ASN A 145 9.18 14.46 13.18
C ASN A 145 9.63 15.89 13.48
N ASP A 146 10.14 16.13 14.69
CA ASP A 146 10.99 17.28 14.94
C ASP A 146 12.04 17.29 13.80
N VAL A 147 11.93 18.25 12.89
CA VAL A 147 12.95 18.44 11.85
C VAL A 147 14.27 18.57 12.61
N PRO A 148 15.26 17.68 12.39
CA PRO A 148 16.56 17.86 13.00
C PRO A 148 17.03 19.27 12.67
N GLN A 149 17.40 20.08 13.68
CA GLN A 149 17.74 21.49 13.50
C GLN A 149 18.74 21.74 12.35
N GLU A 150 19.61 20.75 12.05
CA GLU A 150 20.53 20.77 10.91
C GLU A 150 19.82 20.87 9.55
N LEU A 151 18.74 20.12 9.31
CA LEU A 151 18.01 20.16 8.03
C LEU A 151 17.26 21.49 7.84
N ASP A 152 16.78 22.07 8.94
CA ASP A 152 16.12 23.38 8.91
C ASP A 152 17.13 24.52 8.63
N GLN A 153 18.37 24.35 9.11
CA GLN A 153 19.49 25.24 8.81
C GLN A 153 19.89 25.16 7.33
N ASP A 154 20.07 23.94 6.80
CA ASP A 154 20.44 23.71 5.39
C ASP A 154 19.37 24.24 4.41
N LEU A 155 18.08 24.06 4.74
CA LEU A 155 16.97 24.60 3.94
C LEU A 155 16.96 26.12 3.93
N LYS A 156 17.25 26.77 5.06
CA LYS A 156 17.36 28.24 5.14
C LYS A 156 18.55 28.78 4.36
N GLU A 157 19.69 28.08 4.39
CA GLU A 157 20.86 28.45 3.58
C GLU A 157 20.54 28.35 2.08
N LEU A 158 19.88 27.27 1.64
CA LEU A 158 19.47 27.12 0.25
C LEU A 158 18.47 28.20 -0.21
N GLN A 159 17.53 28.60 0.64
CA GLN A 159 16.58 29.69 0.34
C GLN A 159 17.25 31.07 0.26
N SER A 160 18.40 31.26 0.92
CA SER A 160 19.14 32.53 0.90
C SER A 160 19.94 32.78 -0.38
N ILE A 161 20.06 31.77 -1.26
CA ILE A 161 20.83 31.81 -2.51
C ILE A 161 19.93 32.06 -3.74
N LEU A 162 18.60 32.08 -3.56
CA LEU A 162 17.59 32.42 -4.58
C LEU A 162 17.15 33.89 -4.47
#